data_AF-A0AAE3NU83-F1
#
_entry.id   AF-A0AAE3NU83-F1
#
_cell.length_a   1.000
_cell.length_b   1.000
_cell.length_c   1.000
_cell.angle_alpha   90.00
_cell.angle_beta   90.00
_cell.angle_gamma   90.00
#
_symmetry.space_group_name_H-M   'P 1'
#
loop_
_entity.id
_entity.type
_entity.pdbx_description
1 polymer ?
#
loop_
_entity_poly.entity_id
_entity_poly.type
_entity_poly.pdbx_seq_one_letter_code
_entity_poly.pdbx_strand_id
1 'polypeptide(L)'
;MTDQIAPDFERFHRENPHVYDLFDRFARRLVASGETGFGAKALWERLRWEVRVETRSSEKVRLNNNYTALYARLWMERNPEHAGFFRTRQRQSSTANSVRLGPDAEEDLLSVYLDCLPEYARAAARPLSSGA
;
A
#
# COMPACT_ATOMS: atom_id res chain seq x y z
N MET A 1 -16.51 -12.13 -8.57
CA MET A 1 -15.44 -11.69 -9.49
C MET A 1 -14.38 -11.03 -8.64
N THR A 2 -13.26 -11.73 -8.47
CA THR A 2 -12.28 -11.62 -7.37
C THR A 2 -11.44 -10.35 -7.42
N ASP A 3 -10.96 -9.88 -6.26
CA ASP A 3 -10.12 -8.70 -6.04
C ASP A 3 -8.79 -8.71 -6.86
N GLN A 4 -8.85 -8.41 -8.16
CA GLN A 4 -7.68 -8.35 -9.05
C GLN A 4 -6.77 -7.12 -8.81
N ILE A 5 -7.11 -6.24 -7.86
CA ILE A 5 -6.41 -4.96 -7.66
C ILE A 5 -4.98 -5.18 -7.15
N ALA A 6 -4.76 -6.13 -6.24
CA ALA A 6 -3.44 -6.41 -5.67
C ALA A 6 -2.44 -6.98 -6.72
N PRO A 7 -2.76 -8.04 -7.48
CA PRO A 7 -1.83 -8.56 -8.49
C PRO A 7 -1.58 -7.55 -9.63
N ASP A 8 -2.58 -6.76 -10.02
CA ASP A 8 -2.39 -5.70 -11.03
C ASP A 8 -1.50 -4.57 -10.51
N PHE A 9 -1.61 -4.23 -9.23
CA PHE A 9 -0.72 -3.27 -8.57
C PHE A 9 0.72 -3.78 -8.54
N GLU A 10 0.95 -5.05 -8.18
CA GLU A 10 2.30 -5.60 -8.11
C GLU A 10 3.00 -5.58 -9.47
N ARG A 11 2.29 -5.99 -10.53
CA ARG A 11 2.80 -5.92 -11.90
C ARG A 11 3.14 -4.47 -12.28
N PHE A 12 2.21 -3.55 -12.03
CA PHE A 12 2.41 -2.14 -12.31
C PHE A 12 3.60 -1.55 -11.54
N HIS A 13 3.73 -1.85 -10.25
CA HIS A 13 4.82 -1.35 -9.40
C HIS A 13 6.18 -1.85 -9.87
N ARG A 14 6.25 -3.14 -10.27
CA ARG A 14 7.47 -3.76 -10.79
C ARG A 14 7.91 -3.17 -12.13
N GLU A 15 6.96 -2.90 -13.02
CA GLU A 15 7.22 -2.30 -14.33
C GLU A 15 7.56 -0.80 -14.22
N ASN A 16 7.13 -0.13 -13.15
CA ASN A 16 7.24 1.33 -12.99
C ASN A 16 7.86 1.72 -11.64
N PRO A 17 9.11 1.31 -11.32
CA PRO A 17 9.73 1.59 -10.02
C PRO A 17 9.86 3.10 -9.73
N HIS A 18 10.10 3.90 -10.77
CA HIS A 18 10.19 5.36 -10.70
C HIS A 18 8.94 6.04 -10.10
N VAL A 19 7.76 5.42 -10.22
CA VAL A 19 6.52 5.92 -9.61
C VAL A 19 6.61 5.89 -8.09
N TYR A 20 7.19 4.83 -7.53
CA TYR A 20 7.42 4.73 -6.09
C TYR A 20 8.47 5.73 -5.63
N ASP A 21 9.57 5.87 -6.36
CA ASP A 21 10.66 6.80 -5.99
C ASP A 21 10.15 8.26 -5.92
N LEU A 22 9.33 8.66 -6.89
CA LEU A 22 8.66 9.96 -6.87
C LEU A 22 7.69 10.09 -5.68
N PHE A 23 6.94 9.04 -5.38
CA PHE A 23 6.01 9.02 -4.24
C PHE A 23 6.77 9.19 -2.92
N ASP A 24 7.83 8.41 -2.70
CA ASP A 24 8.69 8.49 -1.50
C ASP A 24 9.32 9.87 -1.36
N ARG A 25 9.87 10.41 -2.44
CA ARG A 25 10.47 11.75 -2.46
C ARG A 25 9.49 12.84 -2.01
N PHE A 26 8.26 12.80 -2.50
CA PHE A 26 7.25 13.79 -2.11
C PHE A 26 6.73 13.56 -0.68
N ALA A 27 6.55 12.30 -0.26
CA ALA A 27 6.15 11.97 1.10
C ALA A 27 7.19 12.47 2.12
N ARG A 28 8.48 12.21 1.89
CA ARG A 28 9.58 12.71 2.73
C ARG A 28 9.63 14.23 2.77
N ARG A 29 9.35 14.91 1.66
CA ARG A 29 9.30 16.38 1.63
C ARG A 29 8.18 16.92 2.53
N LEU A 30 7.02 16.27 2.56
CA LEU A 30 5.92 16.65 3.45
C LEU A 30 6.25 16.41 4.91
N VAL A 31 6.89 15.27 5.24
CA VAL A 31 7.39 15.03 6.60
C VAL A 31 8.40 16.10 7.00
N ALA A 32 9.35 16.42 6.11
CA ALA A 32 10.37 17.43 6.37
C ALA A 32 9.80 18.85 6.51
N SER A 33 8.62 19.14 5.95
CA SER A 33 7.94 20.43 6.16
C SER A 33 7.22 20.52 7.52
N GLY A 34 7.26 19.46 8.34
CA GLY A 34 6.62 19.42 9.65
C GLY A 34 5.16 18.98 9.63
N GLU A 35 4.65 18.47 8.50
CA GLU A 35 3.30 17.93 8.45
C GLU A 35 3.23 16.63 9.27
N THR A 36 2.19 16.51 10.10
CA THR A 36 1.95 15.34 10.94
C THR A 36 1.06 14.29 10.27
N GLY A 37 0.48 14.63 9.12
CA GLY A 37 -0.27 13.71 8.29
C GLY A 37 -0.73 14.34 6.98
N PHE A 38 -0.95 13.52 5.95
CA PHE A 38 -1.33 14.01 4.64
C PHE A 38 -2.33 13.10 3.91
N GLY A 39 -3.08 13.67 2.97
CA GLY A 39 -4.00 12.93 2.13
C GLY A 39 -3.26 12.21 1.00
N ALA A 40 -3.24 10.88 1.02
CA ALA A 40 -2.61 10.08 -0.04
C ALA A 40 -3.13 10.42 -1.44
N LYS A 41 -4.43 10.75 -1.57
CA LYS A 41 -5.03 11.17 -2.84
C LYS A 41 -4.46 12.50 -3.35
N ALA A 42 -4.21 13.47 -2.46
CA ALA A 42 -3.62 14.74 -2.86
C ALA A 42 -2.19 14.56 -3.36
N LEU A 43 -1.41 13.73 -2.67
CA LEU A 43 -0.07 13.34 -3.13
C LEU A 43 -0.11 12.62 -4.48
N TRP A 44 -1.10 11.74 -4.68
CA TRP A 44 -1.29 11.00 -5.92
C TRP A 44 -1.64 11.89 -7.12
N GLU A 45 -2.48 12.92 -6.93
CA GLU A 45 -2.75 13.89 -8.00
C GLU A 45 -1.51 14.75 -8.31
N ARG A 46 -0.68 15.07 -7.31
CA ARG A 46 0.62 15.72 -7.54
C ARG A 46 1.55 14.81 -8.35
N LEU A 47 1.63 13.53 -8.02
CA LEU A 47 2.40 12.52 -8.75
C LEU A 47 1.93 12.43 -10.21
N ARG A 48 0.62 12.42 -10.45
CA ARG A 48 0.03 12.42 -11.80
C ARG A 48 0.42 13.63 -12.62
N TRP A 49 0.44 14.81 -12.00
CA TRP A 49 0.91 16.00 -12.69
C TRP A 49 2.40 15.88 -13.04
N GLU A 50 3.23 15.43 -12.09
CA GLU A 50 4.67 15.28 -12.30
C GLU A 50 4.96 14.30 -13.45
N VAL A 51 4.40 13.10 -13.40
CA VAL A 51 4.56 12.08 -14.45
C VAL A 51 4.06 12.61 -15.80
N ARG A 52 2.96 13.37 -15.84
CA ARG A 52 2.47 13.96 -17.10
C ARG A 52 3.42 15.01 -17.68
N VAL A 53 4.08 15.80 -16.83
CA VAL A 53 4.98 16.89 -17.25
C VAL A 53 6.37 16.35 -17.62
N GLU A 54 6.88 15.40 -16.83
CA GLU A 54 8.21 14.80 -16.98
C GLU A 54 8.23 13.77 -18.13
N THR A 55 7.18 12.95 -18.25
CA THR A 55 7.05 11.96 -19.32
C THR A 55 6.50 12.61 -20.60
N ARG A 56 7.36 13.36 -21.29
CA ARG A 56 7.13 13.80 -22.69
C ARG A 56 7.29 12.65 -23.71
N SER A 57 7.68 11.47 -23.24
CA SER A 57 7.89 10.25 -24.02
C SER A 57 6.56 9.58 -24.41
N SER A 58 6.57 8.82 -25.51
CA SER A 58 5.41 8.11 -26.08
C SER A 58 4.72 7.10 -25.14
N GLU A 59 5.35 6.73 -24.03
CA GLU A 59 4.84 5.78 -23.03
C GLU A 59 4.16 6.53 -21.88
N LYS A 60 2.86 6.78 -22.04
CA LYS A 60 2.03 7.42 -21.00
C LYS A 60 1.72 6.41 -19.88
N VAL A 61 2.46 6.47 -18.79
CA VAL A 61 2.16 5.69 -17.57
C VAL A 61 0.81 6.14 -16.99
N ARG A 62 -0.19 5.25 -16.98
CA ARG A 62 -1.54 5.54 -16.45
C ARG A 62 -1.64 5.20 -14.96
N LEU A 63 -1.56 6.22 -14.12
CA LEU A 63 -1.70 6.08 -12.66
C LEU A 63 -3.15 5.83 -12.24
N ASN A 64 -3.50 4.57 -11.96
CA ASN A 64 -4.82 4.17 -11.49
C ASN A 64 -5.11 4.71 -10.08
N ASN A 65 -6.33 5.20 -9.84
CA ASN A 65 -6.77 5.67 -8.52
C ASN A 65 -6.75 4.55 -7.46
N ASN A 66 -6.99 3.30 -7.87
CA ASN A 66 -7.03 2.15 -6.95
C ASN A 66 -5.67 1.89 -6.28
N TYR A 67 -4.57 2.30 -6.90
CA TYR A 67 -3.22 2.10 -6.37
C TYR A 67 -2.83 3.10 -5.29
N THR A 68 -3.56 4.22 -5.17
CA THR A 68 -3.28 5.28 -4.18
C THR A 68 -3.18 4.73 -2.76
N ALA A 69 -4.15 3.90 -2.36
CA ALA A 69 -4.19 3.34 -1.02
C ALA A 69 -3.07 2.30 -0.80
N LEU A 70 -2.71 1.57 -1.85
CA LEU A 70 -1.65 0.56 -1.81
C LEU A 70 -0.27 1.22 -1.67
N TYR A 71 0.00 2.26 -2.45
CA TYR A 71 1.23 3.06 -2.33
C TYR A 71 1.37 3.72 -0.95
N ALA A 72 0.28 4.27 -0.41
CA ALA A 72 0.29 4.84 0.94
C ALA A 72 0.64 3.80 2.01
N ARG A 73 0.03 2.59 1.93
CA ARG A 73 0.32 1.49 2.84
C ARG A 73 1.77 1.00 2.71
N LEU A 74 2.22 0.76 1.47
CA LEU A 74 3.59 0.35 1.17
C LEU A 74 4.62 1.35 1.71
N TRP A 75 4.34 2.65 1.59
CA TRP A 75 5.24 3.68 2.12
C TRP A 75 5.29 3.68 3.65
N MET A 76 4.16 3.53 4.33
CA MET A 76 4.13 3.42 5.80
C MET A 76 4.77 2.13 6.31
N GLU A 77 4.66 1.03 5.56
CA GLU A 77 5.34 -0.24 5.86
C GLU A 77 6.87 -0.11 5.74
N ARG A 78 7.34 0.61 4.72
CA ARG A 78 8.78 0.88 4.51
C ARG A 78 9.35 1.99 5.40
N ASN A 79 8.51 2.81 6.02
CA ASN A 79 8.90 3.90 6.93
C ASN A 79 8.07 3.81 8.23
N PRO A 80 8.35 2.82 9.10
CA PRO A 80 7.58 2.58 10.33
C PRO A 80 7.53 3.79 11.28
N GLU A 81 8.55 4.64 11.26
CA GLU A 81 8.62 5.90 12.02
C GLU A 81 7.53 6.92 11.61
N HIS A 82 6.91 6.71 10.45
CA HIS A 82 5.82 7.52 9.91
C HIS A 82 4.52 6.71 9.77
N ALA A 83 4.38 5.64 10.55
CA ALA A 83 3.14 4.88 10.61
C ALA A 83 1.95 5.79 10.92
N GLY A 84 0.92 5.74 10.08
CA GLY A 84 -0.28 6.58 10.21
C GLY A 84 -0.19 7.96 9.55
N PHE A 85 0.94 8.32 8.93
CA PHE A 85 1.08 9.59 8.20
C PHE A 85 0.01 9.75 7.10
N PHE A 86 -0.25 8.68 6.34
CA PHE A 86 -1.34 8.66 5.37
C PHE A 86 -2.61 8.08 6.00
N ARG A 87 -3.66 8.91 6.07
CA ARG A 87 -4.99 8.44 6.50
C ARG A 87 -5.60 7.56 5.41
N THR A 88 -5.52 6.24 5.58
CA THR A 88 -6.22 5.29 4.70
C THR A 88 -7.53 4.87 5.36
N ARG A 89 -8.65 5.03 4.65
CA ARG A 89 -9.91 4.43 5.09
C ARG A 89 -9.83 2.93 4.82
N GLN A 90 -10.19 2.10 5.80
CA GLN A 90 -10.43 0.70 5.52
C GLN A 90 -11.61 0.60 4.55
N ARG A 91 -11.39 -0.02 3.39
CA ARG A 91 -12.51 -0.47 2.56
C ARG A 91 -13.14 -1.62 3.31
N GLN A 92 -14.37 -1.44 3.78
CA GLN A 92 -15.20 -2.59 4.09
C GLN A 92 -15.46 -3.26 2.73
N SER A 93 -14.75 -4.34 2.45
CA SER A 93 -15.27 -5.31 1.49
C SER A 93 -16.63 -5.70 2.06
N SER A 94 -17.69 -5.63 1.27
CA SER A 94 -18.98 -6.19 1.66
C SER A 94 -18.84 -7.71 1.64
N THR A 95 -18.05 -8.25 2.55
CA THR A 95 -18.12 -9.65 2.94
C THR A 95 -19.23 -9.68 3.97
N ALA A 96 -20.33 -10.33 3.58
CA ALA A 96 -21.59 -10.32 4.28
C ALA A 96 -21.45 -10.59 5.79
N ASN A 97 -22.32 -9.92 6.53
CA ASN A 97 -22.57 -10.15 7.94
C ASN A 97 -22.79 -11.65 8.25
N SER A 98 -22.36 -12.04 9.45
CA SER A 98 -22.63 -13.28 10.20
C SER A 98 -21.84 -14.54 9.85
N VAL A 99 -20.77 -14.80 10.61
CA VAL A 99 -20.60 -16.10 11.27
C VAL A 99 -20.07 -15.85 12.69
N ARG A 100 -20.76 -16.38 13.71
CA ARG A 100 -20.25 -16.42 15.08
C ARG A 100 -19.08 -17.42 15.09
N LEU A 101 -17.85 -16.94 15.28
CA LEU A 101 -16.69 -17.81 15.42
C LEU A 101 -16.39 -17.99 16.92
N GLY A 102 -16.27 -19.26 17.33
CA GLY A 102 -15.85 -19.66 18.67
C GLY A 102 -14.36 -19.35 18.92
N PRO A 103 -13.87 -19.63 20.14
CA PRO A 103 -12.60 -19.13 20.68
C PRO A 103 -11.32 -19.62 19.97
N ASP A 104 -11.43 -20.45 18.93
CA ASP A 104 -10.30 -21.14 18.31
C ASP A 104 -9.84 -20.50 16.99
N ALA A 105 -10.36 -19.31 16.64
CA ALA A 105 -10.24 -18.70 15.31
C ALA A 105 -9.02 -17.78 15.09
N GLU A 106 -8.16 -17.54 16.11
CA GLU A 106 -7.00 -16.66 15.94
C GLU A 106 -5.88 -17.28 15.09
N GLU A 107 -5.72 -18.61 15.09
CA GLU A 107 -4.70 -19.28 14.28
C GLU A 107 -5.05 -19.33 12.78
N ASP A 108 -6.34 -19.34 12.45
CA ASP A 108 -6.82 -19.46 11.07
C ASP A 108 -6.75 -18.12 10.31
N LEU A 109 -6.91 -17.00 11.02
CA LEU A 109 -6.83 -15.66 10.41
C LEU A 109 -5.39 -15.27 10.03
N LEU A 110 -4.39 -15.71 10.81
CA LEU A 110 -2.99 -15.42 10.50
C LEU A 110 -2.51 -16.21 9.28
N SER A 111 -2.98 -17.45 9.09
CA SER A 111 -2.65 -18.28 7.92
C SER A 111 -3.22 -17.68 6.64
N VAL A 112 -4.51 -17.32 6.67
CA VAL A 112 -5.19 -16.67 5.53
C VAL A 112 -4.55 -15.33 5.20
N TYR A 113 -4.13 -14.57 6.21
CA TYR A 113 -3.43 -13.31 6.02
C TYR A 113 -2.04 -13.52 5.37
N LEU A 114 -1.23 -14.45 5.89
CA LEU A 114 0.10 -14.80 5.35
C LEU A 114 0.05 -15.37 3.93
N ASP A 115 -0.97 -16.16 3.60
CA ASP A 115 -1.17 -16.73 2.27
C ASP A 115 -1.56 -15.65 1.25
N CYS A 116 -2.28 -14.62 1.71
CA CYS A 116 -2.69 -13.47 0.92
C CYS A 116 -1.63 -12.35 0.88
N LEU A 117 -0.52 -12.48 1.63
CA LEU A 117 0.60 -11.54 1.52
C LEU A 117 1.36 -11.76 0.20
N PRO A 118 1.75 -10.67 -0.49
CA PRO A 118 2.66 -10.73 -1.63
C PRO A 118 3.93 -11.51 -1.28
N GLU A 119 4.52 -12.24 -2.24
CA GLU A 119 5.73 -13.05 -1.98
C GLU A 119 6.86 -12.25 -1.31
N TYR A 120 6.98 -10.97 -1.63
CA TYR A 120 7.98 -10.08 -1.04
C TYR A 120 7.72 -9.73 0.45
N ALA A 121 6.48 -9.85 0.93
CA ALA A 121 6.09 -9.56 2.31
C ALA A 121 6.08 -10.81 3.20
N ARG A 122 6.00 -12.02 2.60
CA ARG A 122 6.01 -13.31 3.33
C ARG A 122 7.28 -13.53 4.14
N ALA A 123 8.44 -13.10 3.63
CA ALA A 123 9.72 -13.25 4.31
C ALA A 123 9.89 -12.30 5.53
N ALA A 124 9.16 -11.18 5.55
CA ALA A 124 9.25 -10.16 6.61
C ALA A 124 8.24 -10.39 7.75
N ALA A 125 7.20 -11.19 7.53
CA ALA A 125 6.13 -11.46 8.49
C ALA A 125 6.39 -12.69 9.40
N ARG A 126 7.58 -13.30 9.31
CA ARG A 126 7.94 -14.43 10.19
C ARG A 126 8.05 -13.87 11.61
N PRO A 127 7.26 -14.36 12.60
CA PRO A 127 7.37 -13.86 13.96
C PRO A 127 8.80 -14.06 14.44
N LEU A 128 9.39 -13.01 15.02
CA LEU A 128 10.56 -13.17 15.89
C LEU A 128 10.11 -14.14 16.96
N SER A 129 10.61 -15.39 16.90
CA SER A 129 10.38 -16.37 17.94
C SER A 129 10.81 -15.75 19.26
N SER A 130 9.84 -15.43 20.10
CA SER A 130 10.05 -15.24 21.53
C SER A 130 10.82 -16.45 22.02
N GLY A 131 12.02 -16.20 22.57
CA GLY A 131 13.02 -17.23 22.77
C GLY A 131 12.69 -18.30 23.80
N ALA A 132 13.52 -19.33 23.75
CA ALA A 132 14.15 -19.98 24.90
C ALA A 132 15.56 -20.40 24.47
#